data_AF-Q9MWG3-F1
#
_entry.id   AF-Q9MWG3-F1
#
_cell.length_a   1.000
_cell.length_b   1.000
_cell.length_c   1.000
_cell.angle_alpha   90.00
_cell.angle_beta   90.00
_cell.angle_gamma   90.00
#
_symmetry.space_group_name_H-M   'P 1'
#
loop_
_entity.id
_entity.type
_entity.pdbx_description
1 polymer ?
#
loop_
_entity_poly.entity_id
_entity_poly.type
_entity_poly.pdbx_seq_one_letter_code
_entity_poly.pdbx_strand_id
1 'polypeptide(L)' 'FNSTELKDIELIYSEYYNKLEIYRFSSSLGKFVGYTEYGVKQAKYFNDQPAVVAQ' A
#
# COMPACT_ATOMS: atom_id res chain seq x y z
N PHE A 1 -1.04 25.14 12.59
CA PHE A 1 -0.95 24.57 11.23
C PHE A 1 -2.24 23.80 10.96
N ASN A 2 -3.01 24.19 9.96
CA ASN A 2 -4.10 23.39 9.41
C ASN A 2 -3.84 23.27 7.92
N SER A 3 -3.65 22.04 7.43
CA SER A 3 -3.55 21.73 6.01
C SER A 3 -4.83 20.99 5.64
N THR A 4 -5.74 21.68 4.95
CA THR A 4 -6.99 21.11 4.43
C THR A 4 -6.75 20.15 3.26
N GLU A 5 -5.53 20.12 2.72
CA GLU A 5 -5.09 19.16 1.72
C GLU A 5 -4.06 18.22 2.35
N LEU A 6 -4.24 16.90 2.25
CA LEU A 6 -3.31 15.88 2.74
C LEU A 6 -1.97 15.84 1.97
N LYS A 7 -1.53 16.96 1.37
CA LYS A 7 -0.30 17.03 0.56
C LYS A 7 0.97 16.79 1.38
N ASP A 8 0.91 17.00 2.70
CA ASP A 8 2.04 16.82 3.61
C ASP A 8 1.97 15.52 4.42
N ILE A 9 0.98 14.65 4.17
CA ILE A 9 0.74 13.43 4.97
C ILE A 9 0.68 12.23 4.04
N GLU A 10 1.51 11.22 4.31
CA GLU A 10 1.51 9.95 3.58
C GLU A 10 1.08 8.80 4.50
N LEU A 11 0.05 8.06 4.08
CA LEU A 11 -0.24 6.74 4.62
C LEU A 11 0.64 5.69 3.93
N ILE A 12 1.43 4.98 4.73
CA ILE A 12 2.15 3.77 4.34
C ILE A 12 1.62 2.60 5.17
N TYR A 13 1.18 1.54 4.51
CA TYR A 13 0.82 0.27 5.14
C TYR A 13 1.74 -0.81 4.62
N SER A 14 2.47 -1.48 5.51
CA SER A 14 3.44 -2.52 5.14
C SER A 14 3.17 -3.80 5.93
N GLU A 15 3.09 -4.92 5.21
CA GLU A 15 2.89 -6.24 5.83
C GLU A 15 4.23 -6.96 5.95
N TYR A 16 4.58 -7.41 7.16
CA TYR A 16 5.83 -8.10 7.44
C TYR A 16 5.59 -9.50 8.01
N TYR A 17 6.40 -10.46 7.56
CA TYR A 17 6.49 -11.78 8.16
C TYR A 17 7.95 -12.22 8.26
N ASN A 18 8.37 -12.76 9.40
CA ASN A 18 9.77 -13.16 9.64
C ASN A 18 10.81 -12.07 9.29
N LYS A 19 10.50 -10.81 9.63
CA LYS A 19 11.33 -9.62 9.32
C LYS A 19 11.52 -9.35 7.82
N LEU A 20 10.74 -9.99 6.96
CA LEU A 20 10.70 -9.76 5.53
C LEU A 20 9.43 -8.99 5.17
N GLU A 21 9.60 -7.90 4.42
CA GLU A 21 8.46 -7.15 3.89
C GLU A 21 7.81 -7.95 2.76
N ILE A 22 6.51 -8.18 2.85
CA ILE A 22 5.77 -8.93 1.85
C ILE A 22 5.23 -7.98 0.78
N TYR A 23 4.42 -6.99 1.17
CA TYR A 23 3.87 -5.96 0.29
C TYR A 23 3.62 -4.65 1.06
N ARG A 24 3.51 -3.55 0.31
CA ARG A 24 3.22 -2.22 0.84
C ARG A 24 2.17 -1.50 0.01
N PHE A 25 1.23 -0.84 0.66
CA PHE A 25 0.46 0.25 0.08
C PHE A 25 1.09 1.58 0.45
N SER A 26 1.16 2.49 -0.53
CA SER A 26 1.47 3.89 -0.30
C SER A 26 0.37 4.73 -0.92
N SER A 27 -0.20 5.64 -0.13
CA SER A 27 -1.21 6.60 -0.59
C SER A 27 -0.69 7.54 -1.68
N SER A 28 0.62 7.81 -1.75
CA SER A 28 1.21 8.61 -2.83
C SER A 28 1.24 7.84 -4.17
N LEU A 29 1.34 6.52 -4.12
CA LEU A 29 1.26 5.63 -5.29
C LEU A 29 -0.17 5.18 -5.61
N GLY A 30 -1.06 5.18 -4.63
CA GLY A 30 -2.44 4.71 -4.74
C GLY A 30 -2.55 3.22 -5.09
N LYS A 31 -1.56 2.40 -4.72
CA LYS A 31 -1.56 0.95 -5.01
C LYS A 31 -0.61 0.17 -4.11
N PHE A 32 -0.81 -1.14 -4.11
CA PHE A 32 0.08 -2.11 -3.46
C PHE A 32 1.26 -2.49 -4.37
N VAL A 33 2.44 -2.63 -3.76
CA VAL A 33 3.69 -3.13 -4.38
C VAL A 33 4.17 -4.35 -3.58
N GLY A 34 4.48 -5.44 -4.26
CA GLY A 34 5.00 -6.67 -3.65
C GLY A 34 6.54 -6.73 -3.67
N TYR A 35 7.15 -7.19 -2.57
CA TYR A 35 8.60 -7.32 -2.40
C TYR A 35 9.09 -8.77 -2.32
N THR A 36 8.16 -9.72 -2.38
CA THR A 36 8.42 -11.16 -2.49
C THR A 36 7.54 -11.72 -3.59
N GLU A 37 7.84 -12.92 -4.11
CA GLU A 37 6.97 -13.56 -5.12
C GLU A 37 5.53 -13.74 -4.62
N TYR A 38 5.38 -14.11 -3.35
CA TYR A 38 4.08 -14.15 -2.68
C TYR A 38 3.44 -12.77 -2.61
N GLY A 39 4.20 -11.76 -2.17
CA GLY A 39 3.75 -10.38 -2.09
C GLY A 39 3.33 -9.77 -3.42
N VAL A 40 3.95 -10.15 -4.53
CA VAL A 40 3.55 -9.71 -5.88
C VAL A 40 2.16 -10.24 -6.23
N LYS A 41 1.85 -11.50 -5.88
CA LYS A 41 0.52 -12.09 -6.08
C LYS A 41 -0.54 -11.40 -5.22
N GLN A 42 -0.21 -11.13 -3.96
CA GLN A 42 -1.11 -10.40 -3.05
C GLN A 42 -1.34 -8.96 -3.51
N ALA A 43 -0.29 -8.25 -3.91
CA ALA A 43 -0.38 -6.89 -4.42
C ALA A 43 -1.29 -6.82 -5.65
N LYS A 44 -1.14 -7.77 -6.59
CA LYS A 44 -2.05 -7.88 -7.74
C LYS A 44 -3.50 -8.08 -7.30
N TYR A 45 -3.74 -9.05 -6.41
CA TYR A 45 -5.08 -9.33 -5.89
C TYR A 45 -5.74 -8.09 -5.26
N PHE A 46 -5.02 -7.36 -4.40
CA PHE A 46 -5.57 -6.15 -3.79
C PHE A 46 -5.76 -5.01 -4.79
N ASN A 47 -4.82 -4.83 -5.72
CA ASN A 47 -4.93 -3.81 -6.76
C ASN A 47 -6.13 -4.03 -7.69
N ASP A 48 -6.59 -5.28 -7.84
CA ASP A 48 -7.79 -5.64 -8.60
C ASP A 48 -9.10 -5.45 -7.80
N GLN A 49 -9.04 -5.00 -6.54
CA GLN A 49 -10.21 -4.78 -5.67
C GLN A 49 -10.47 -3.30 -5.40
N PRO A 50 -11.41 -2.65 -6.12
CA PRO A 50 -11.68 -1.22 -5.96
C PRO A 50 -11.97 -0.79 -4.52
N ALA A 51 -12.69 -1.61 -3.74
CA ALA A 51 -13.00 -1.28 -2.35
C ALA A 51 -11.79 -1.21 -1.41
N VAL A 52 -10.65 -1.82 -1.80
CA VAL A 52 -9.42 -1.86 -0.99
C VAL A 52 -8.44 -0.77 -1.40
N VAL A 53 -8.45 -0.37 -2.68
CA VAL A 53 -7.52 0.61 -3.24
C VAL A 53 -8.15 1.99 -3.43
N ALA A 54 -9.48 2.09 -3.42
CA ALA A 54 -10.17 3.37 -3.50
C ALA A 54 -9.95 4.17 -2.23
N GLN A 55 -9.54 5.42 -2.43
CA GLN A 55 -9.41 6.46 -1.41
C GLN A 55 -10.29 7.64 -1.80
#